data_AF-A0A367FJK7-F1
#
_entry.id   AF-A0A367FJK7-F1
#
_cell.length_a   1.000
_cell.length_b   1.000
_cell.length_c   1.000
_cell.angle_alpha   90.00
_cell.angle_beta   90.00
_cell.angle_gamma   90.00
#
_symmetry.space_group_name_H-M   'P 1'
#
loop_
_entity.id
_entity.type
_entity.pdbx_description
1 polymer ?
#
loop_
_entity_poly.entity_id
_entity_poly.type
_entity_poly.pdbx_seq_one_letter_code
_entity_poly.pdbx_strand_id
1 'polypeptide(L)' 'MDLRSAAWQKSSYSGDNGGQCVEVASNLPRIVAIRDSKNSDGPALISTPSEWNHFLSAIKSHSFTY' A
#
# COMPACT_ATOMS: atom_id res chain seq x y z
N MET A 1 6.27 2.09 -14.57
CA MET A 1 5.18 1.12 -14.35
C MET A 1 3.87 1.80 -14.68
N ASP A 2 2.97 1.14 -15.40
CA ASP A 2 1.65 1.70 -15.70
C ASP A 2 0.69 1.39 -14.55
N LEU A 3 0.25 2.42 -13.83
CA LEU A 3 -0.69 2.31 -12.70
C LEU A 3 -2.09 2.80 -13.07
N ARG A 4 -2.35 3.05 -14.36
CA ARG A 4 -3.64 3.55 -14.84
C ARG A 4 -4.79 2.57 -14.61
N SER A 5 -4.51 1.26 -14.59
CA SER A 5 -5.48 0.20 -14.28
C SER A 5 -5.53 -0.17 -12.79
N ALA A 6 -4.86 0.59 -11.92
CA ALA A 6 -4.82 0.30 -10.48
C ALA A 6 -6.18 0.59 -9.85
N ALA A 7 -6.77 -0.42 -9.22
CA ALA A 7 -7.95 -0.28 -8.39
C ALA A 7 -7.51 0.06 -6.96
N TRP A 8 -7.34 1.36 -6.70
CA TRP A 8 -6.89 1.86 -5.41
C TRP A 8 -7.95 1.64 -4.33
N GLN A 9 -7.54 0.97 -3.25
CA GLN A 9 -8.34 0.80 -2.05
C GLN A 9 -7.77 1.70 -0.95
N LYS A 10 -8.58 2.65 -0.50
CA LYS A 10 -8.22 3.56 0.60
C LYS A 10 -8.36 2.84 1.94
N SER A 11 -7.38 2.99 2.82
CA SER A 11 -7.45 2.45 4.19
C SER A 11 -8.58 3.12 4.98
N SER A 12 -9.34 2.34 5.75
CA SER A 12 -10.39 2.83 6.65
C SER A 12 -9.86 3.71 7.80
N TYR A 13 -8.56 3.67 8.06
CA TYR A 13 -7.87 4.55 9.00
C TYR A 13 -7.49 5.91 8.37
N SER A 14 -7.77 6.10 7.07
CA SER A 14 -7.61 7.38 6.38
C SER A 14 -8.83 8.26 6.67
N GLY A 15 -8.70 9.21 7.59
CA GLY A 15 -9.77 10.14 7.95
C GLY A 15 -9.26 11.57 8.10
N ASP A 16 -10.20 12.52 8.10
CA ASP A 16 -9.95 13.97 8.12
C ASP A 16 -9.26 14.45 9.41
N ASN A 17 -9.28 13.63 10.47
CA ASN A 17 -8.69 13.93 11.78
C ASN A 17 -7.17 13.62 11.86
N GLY A 18 -6.44 13.64 10.74
CA GLY A 18 -4.99 13.44 10.74
C GLY A 18 -4.54 11.98 10.73
N GLY A 19 -5.39 11.05 10.27
CA GLY A 19 -4.98 9.65 10.03
C GLY A 19 -3.91 9.54 8.95
N GLN A 20 -3.09 8.49 9.02
CA GLN A 20 -2.13 8.16 7.96
C GLN A 20 -2.90 7.68 6.72
N CYS A 21 -3.02 8.56 5.74
CA CYS A 21 -3.82 8.34 4.53
C CYS A 21 -3.03 7.51 3.52
N VAL A 22 -3.34 6.21 3.44
CA VAL A 22 -2.70 5.29 2.50
C VAL A 22 -3.72 4.61 1.61
N GLU A 23 -3.36 4.44 0.33
CA GLU A 23 -4.10 3.62 -0.62
C GLU A 23 -3.22 2.50 -1.16
N VAL A 24 -3.82 1.33 -1.36
CA VAL A 24 -3.13 0.15 -1.89
C VAL A 24 -3.88 -0.37 -3.11
N ALA A 25 -3.14 -0.73 -4.15
CA ALA A 25 -3.65 -1.44 -5.32
C ALA A 25 -2.95 -2.79 -5.44
N SER A 26 -3.71 -3.87 -5.22
CA SER A 26 -3.25 -5.27 -5.33
C SER A 26 -3.81 -6.01 -6.54
N ASN A 27 -4.63 -5.34 -7.35
CA ASN A 27 -5.26 -5.90 -8.56
C ASN A 27 -4.34 -5.91 -9.79
N LEU A 28 -3.10 -5.43 -9.65
CA LEU A 28 -2.16 -5.33 -10.75
C LEU A 28 -1.36 -6.63 -10.92
N PRO A 29 -1.09 -7.05 -12.15
CA PRO A 29 -0.30 -8.26 -12.38
C PRO A 29 1.15 -8.04 -11.93
N ARG A 30 1.60 -8.89 -11.00
CA ARG A 30 2.98 -8.98 -10.47
C ARG A 30 3.44 -7.85 -9.55
N ILE A 31 2.59 -6.87 -9.24
CA ILE A 31 2.95 -5.79 -8.32
C ILE A 31 1.81 -5.46 -7.36
N VAL A 32 2.19 -4.97 -6.19
CA VAL A 32 1.36 -4.23 -5.25
C VAL A 32 1.88 -2.80 -5.20
N ALA A 33 1.01 -1.83 -5.44
CA ALA A 33 1.37 -0.42 -5.38
C ALA A 33 0.76 0.21 -4.12
N ILE A 34 1.55 1.02 -3.41
CA ILE A 34 1.12 1.77 -2.22
C ILE A 34 1.39 3.24 -2.48
N ARG A 35 0.43 4.12 -2.20
CA ARG A 35 0.62 5.57 -2.30
C ARG A 35 -0.01 6.31 -1.13
N ASP A 36 0.42 7.56 -0.96
CA ASP A 36 -0.22 8.51 -0.06
C ASP A 36 -1.52 9.01 -0.70
N SER A 37 -2.65 8.85 0.01
CA SER A 37 -3.94 9.34 -0.51
C SER A 37 -3.99 10.86 -0.65
N LYS A 38 -3.18 11.60 0.12
CA LYS A 38 -3.08 13.07 0.06
C LYS A 38 -2.18 13.56 -1.07
N ASN A 39 -1.37 12.67 -1.64
CA ASN A 39 -0.49 12.96 -2.76
C ASN A 39 -0.68 11.91 -3.86
N SER A 40 -1.89 11.86 -4.43
CA SER A 40 -2.30 10.84 -5.42
C SER A 40 -1.47 10.86 -6.70
N ASP A 41 -0.89 12.01 -7.03
CA ASP A 41 -0.03 12.23 -8.21
C ASP A 41 1.47 12.03 -7.90
N GLY A 42 1.79 11.79 -6.62
CA GLY A 42 3.13 11.50 -6.16
C GLY A 42 3.60 10.08 -6.53
N PRO A 43 4.88 9.77 -6.24
CA PRO A 43 5.43 8.44 -6.50
C PRO A 43 4.75 7.39 -5.62
N ALA A 44 4.37 6.26 -6.23
CA ALA A 44 3.89 5.08 -5.51
C ALA A 44 5.07 4.15 -5.18
N LEU A 45 5.06 3.59 -3.97
CA LEU A 45 5.94 2.49 -3.59
C LEU A 45 5.46 1.21 -4.29
N ILE A 46 6.35 0.53 -4.99
CA ILE A 46 6.06 -0.70 -5.74
C ILE A 46 6.73 -1.87 -5.03
N SER A 47 5.96 -2.92 -4.77
CA SER A 47 6.42 -4.17 -4.18
C SER A 47 5.92 -5.36 -4.97
N THR A 48 6.60 -6.50 -4.90
CA THR A 48 6.04 -7.75 -5.41
C THR A 48 4.96 -8.30 -4.48
N PRO A 49 3.99 -9.09 -4.97
CA PRO A 49 2.99 -9.73 -4.11
C PRO A 49 3.59 -10.60 -2.99
N SER A 50 4.72 -11.25 -3.26
CA SER A 50 5.45 -12.05 -2.27
C SER A 50 6.04 -11.21 -1.14
N GLU A 51 6.71 -10.10 -1.47
CA GLU A 51 7.28 -9.19 -0.47
C GLU A 51 6.17 -8.53 0.35
N TRP A 52 5.07 -8.14 -0.29
CA TRP A 52 3.91 -7.58 0.39
C TRP A 52 3.31 -8.56 1.41
N ASN A 53 3.15 -9.83 1.03
CA ASN A 53 2.67 -10.86 1.95
C ASN A 53 3.64 -11.12 3.10
N HIS A 54 4.94 -11.12 2.83
CA HIS A 54 5.97 -11.26 3.86
C HIS A 54 5.92 -10.08 4.85
N PHE A 55 5.82 -8.85 4.34
CA PHE A 55 5.65 -7.64 5.15
C PHE A 55 4.41 -7.71 6.03
N LEU A 56 3.25 -8.07 5.48
CA LEU A 56 2.02 -8.22 6.26
C LEU A 56 2.13 -9.32 7.32
N SER A 57 2.82 -10.41 7.00
CA SER A 57 3.05 -11.51 7.95
C SER A 57 3.91 -11.03 9.12
N ALA A 58 5.00 -10.30 8.83
CA ALA A 58 5.88 -9.71 9.83
C ALA A 58 5.18 -8.70 10.76
N ILE A 59 4.27 -7.88 10.22
CA ILE A 59 3.43 -6.98 11.03
C ILE A 59 2.55 -7.78 11.98
N LYS A 60 1.83 -8.78 11.46
CA LYS A 60 0.86 -9.57 12.25
C LYS A 60 1.53 -10.34 13.38
N SER A 61 2.72 -10.89 13.12
CA SER A 61 3.52 -11.59 14.14
C SER A 61 4.22 -10.65 15.12
N HIS A 62 4.10 -9.33 14.97
CA HIS A 62 4.87 -8.32 15.72
C HIS A 62 6.38 -8.60 15.69
N SER A 63 6.86 -9.29 14.65
CA SER A 63 8.20 -9.87 14.62
C SER A 63 9.22 -8.96 13.93
N PHE A 64 8.96 -7.65 13.89
CA PHE A 64 9.99 -6.69 13.53
C PHE A 64 11.03 -6.66 14.65
N THR A 65 12.01 -7.54 14.51
CA THR A 65 13.18 -7.54 15.38
C THR A 65 14.10 -6.44 14.83
N TYR A 66 14.46 -5.49 15.69
CA TYR A 66 15.24 -4.29 15.34
C TYR A 66 16.74 -4.62 15.20
#